data_AF-A0A3N5R1J4-F1
#
_entry.id   AF-A0A3N5R1J4-F1
#
_cell.length_a   1.000
_cell.length_b   1.000
_cell.length_c   1.000
_cell.angle_alpha   90.00
_cell.angle_beta   90.00
_cell.angle_gamma   90.00
#
_symmetry.space_group_name_H-M   'P 1'
#
loop_
_entity.id
_entity.type
_entity.pdbx_description
1 polymer ?
#
loop_
_entity_poly.entity_id
_entity_poly.type
_entity_poly.pdbx_seq_one_letter_code
_entity_poly.pdbx_strand_id
1 'polypeptide(L)'
;MFDFDALIDRGNTGSIKWDARTKLFKNPDVIPMWVADMDFQSPPQVNETLLQRARYGIYGYTEVSERYLEQIRSWMQRRYDWP
;
A
#
# COMPACT_ATOMS: atom_id res chain seq x y z
N MET A 1 13.78 10.30 -7.69
CA MET A 1 12.61 10.47 -8.59
C MET A 1 11.86 9.14 -8.58
N PHE A 2 10.53 9.16 -8.61
CA PHE A 2 9.72 7.94 -8.69
C PHE A 2 9.50 7.59 -10.17
N ASP A 3 9.58 6.31 -10.49
CA ASP A 3 9.22 5.79 -11.82
C ASP A 3 7.78 5.26 -11.76
N PHE A 4 6.86 6.03 -12.32
CA PHE A 4 5.45 5.64 -12.45
C PHE A 4 5.12 5.01 -13.81
N ASP A 5 6.09 4.92 -14.72
CA ASP A 5 5.95 4.28 -16.04
C ASP A 5 6.33 2.80 -15.98
N ALA A 6 7.00 2.38 -14.90
CA ALA A 6 7.33 0.98 -14.63
C ALA A 6 6.08 0.08 -14.67
N LEU A 7 6.07 -0.89 -15.58
CA LEU A 7 5.02 -1.90 -15.67
C LEU A 7 5.25 -2.98 -14.60
N ILE A 8 4.26 -3.14 -13.72
CA ILE A 8 4.29 -4.10 -12.61
C ILE A 8 3.19 -5.13 -12.83
N ASP A 9 3.58 -6.39 -12.97
CA ASP A 9 2.61 -7.50 -12.99
C ASP A 9 2.04 -7.70 -11.58
N ARG A 10 0.73 -7.58 -11.45
CA ARG A 10 -0.04 -7.80 -10.21
C ARG A 10 -0.91 -9.06 -10.29
N GLY A 11 -0.73 -9.89 -11.31
CA GLY A 11 -1.39 -11.20 -11.41
C GLY A 11 -0.81 -12.20 -10.42
N ASN A 12 -1.67 -13.07 -9.89
CA ASN A 12 -1.31 -14.10 -8.90
C ASN A 12 -0.67 -13.54 -7.61
N THR A 13 -0.92 -12.27 -7.28
CA THR A 13 -0.44 -11.66 -6.02
C THR A 13 -1.52 -11.66 -4.93
N GLY A 14 -2.69 -12.24 -5.18
CA GLY A 14 -3.86 -12.11 -4.30
C GLY A 14 -4.54 -10.74 -4.42
N SER A 15 -4.35 -10.02 -5.53
CA SER A 15 -4.93 -8.70 -5.76
C SER A 15 -6.43 -8.81 -6.06
N ILE A 16 -7.28 -8.12 -5.30
CA ILE A 16 -8.71 -8.05 -5.64
C ILE A 16 -8.91 -7.37 -7.01
N LYS A 17 -8.16 -6.31 -7.31
CA LYS A 17 -8.26 -5.57 -8.57
C LYS A 17 -8.00 -6.47 -9.77
N TRP A 18 -6.91 -7.25 -9.72
CA TRP A 18 -6.45 -8.06 -10.84
C TRP A 18 -7.01 -9.49 -10.79
N ASP A 19 -6.92 -10.21 -9.67
CA ASP A 19 -7.22 -11.64 -9.61
C ASP A 19 -8.73 -11.95 -9.45
N ALA A 20 -9.54 -11.00 -8.96
CA ALA A 20 -10.98 -11.22 -8.80
C ALA A 20 -11.80 -10.95 -10.08
N ARG A 21 -11.15 -10.52 -11.18
CA ARG A 21 -11.86 -10.05 -12.39
C ARG A 21 -12.75 -11.11 -13.05
N THR A 22 -12.29 -12.37 -13.09
CA THR A 22 -13.11 -13.49 -13.58
C THR A 22 -14.35 -13.71 -12.72
N LYS A 23 -14.22 -13.60 -11.40
CA LYS A 23 -15.33 -13.81 -10.47
C LYS A 23 -16.35 -12.67 -10.57
N LEU A 24 -15.88 -11.43 -10.61
CA LEU A 24 -16.70 -10.22 -10.56
C LEU A 24 -17.30 -9.83 -11.91
N PHE A 25 -16.53 -9.91 -12.99
CA PHE A 25 -16.94 -9.46 -14.33
C PHE A 25 -17.21 -10.60 -15.31
N LYS A 26 -17.06 -11.87 -14.88
CA LYS A 26 -17.24 -13.07 -15.71
C LYS A 26 -16.36 -13.11 -16.97
N ASN A 27 -15.30 -12.32 -16.97
CA ASN A 27 -14.36 -12.21 -18.07
C ASN A 27 -12.93 -12.04 -17.50
N PRO A 28 -12.02 -12.97 -17.77
CA PRO A 28 -10.63 -12.90 -17.31
C PRO A 28 -9.78 -11.88 -18.09
N ASP A 29 -10.28 -11.31 -19.19
CA ASP A 29 -9.51 -10.45 -20.10
C ASP A 29 -9.83 -8.97 -19.93
N VAL A 30 -10.67 -8.61 -18.95
CA VAL A 30 -10.97 -7.20 -18.66
C VAL A 30 -9.75 -6.49 -18.08
N ILE A 31 -9.51 -5.27 -18.55
CA ILE A 31 -8.52 -4.36 -17.96
C ILE A 31 -9.13 -3.79 -16.67
N PRO A 32 -8.56 -4.06 -15.49
CA PRO A 32 -9.18 -3.66 -14.24
C PRO A 32 -8.89 -2.19 -13.91
N MET A 33 -9.92 -1.34 -13.98
CA MET A 33 -9.84 0.11 -13.67
C MET A 33 -10.88 0.56 -12.64
N TRP A 34 -11.35 -0.36 -11.78
CA TRP A 34 -12.60 -0.18 -11.04
C TRP A 34 -12.43 0.11 -9.53
N VAL A 35 -11.54 -0.60 -8.83
CA VAL A 35 -11.35 -0.45 -7.38
C VAL A 35 -10.23 0.54 -7.07
N ALA A 36 -10.40 1.32 -6.00
CA ALA A 36 -9.49 2.39 -5.59
C ALA A 36 -8.23 1.88 -4.88
N ASP A 37 -7.39 1.13 -5.58
CA ASP A 37 -5.96 0.94 -5.28
C ASP A 37 -5.11 1.29 -6.52
N MET A 38 -3.79 1.37 -6.36
CA MET A 38 -2.87 1.80 -7.43
C MET A 38 -2.08 0.63 -8.00
N ASP A 39 -1.66 0.76 -9.27
CA ASP A 39 -0.71 -0.17 -9.90
C ASP A 39 0.75 0.34 -9.80
N PHE A 40 1.06 1.07 -8.73
CA PHE A 40 2.39 1.59 -8.42
C PHE A 40 2.97 0.89 -7.19
N GLN A 41 4.29 0.85 -7.08
CA GLN A 41 4.94 0.46 -5.83
C GLN A 41 4.67 1.51 -4.75
N SER A 42 4.52 1.05 -3.51
CA SER A 42 4.60 1.93 -2.34
C SER A 42 5.94 2.67 -2.31
N PRO A 43 6.02 3.88 -1.70
CA PRO A 43 7.27 4.61 -1.59
C PRO A 43 8.39 3.77 -0.95
N PRO A 44 9.66 3.94 -1.37
CA PRO A 44 10.77 3.12 -0.88
C PRO A 44 10.93 3.20 0.64
N GLN A 45 10.59 4.35 1.25
CA GLN A 45 10.60 4.55 2.70
C GLN A 45 9.63 3.62 3.43
N VAL A 46 8.47 3.33 2.82
CA VAL A 46 7.48 2.38 3.37
C VAL A 46 8.01 0.95 3.24
N ASN A 47 8.50 0.59 2.05
CA ASN A 47 9.03 -0.75 1.79
C ASN A 47 10.23 -1.07 2.69
N GLU A 48 11.16 -0.13 2.86
CA GLU A 48 12.33 -0.29 3.71
C GLU A 48 11.93 -0.49 5.18
N THR A 49 11.00 0.32 5.70
CA THR A 49 10.51 0.19 7.08
C THR A 49 9.86 -1.17 7.32
N LEU A 50 9.07 -1.67 6.36
CA LEU A 50 8.47 -3.01 6.44
C LEU A 50 9.54 -4.11 6.43
N LEU A 51 10.54 -4.00 5.54
CA LEU A 51 11.65 -4.96 5.48
C LEU A 51 12.48 -4.96 6.76
N GLN A 52 12.78 -3.79 7.33
CA GLN A 52 13.47 -3.67 8.61
C GLN A 52 12.67 -4.35 9.74
N ARG A 53 11.35 -4.10 9.81
CA ARG A 53 10.49 -4.72 10.82
C ARG A 53 10.38 -6.24 10.66
N ALA A 54 10.36 -6.72 9.42
CA ALA A 54 10.37 -8.15 9.09
C ALA A 54 11.68 -8.83 9.51
N ARG A 55 12.83 -8.17 9.29
CA ARG A 55 14.14 -8.70 9.71
C ARG A 55 14.26 -8.91 11.23
N TYR A 56 13.48 -8.21 12.04
CA TYR A 56 13.48 -8.40 13.49
C TYR A 56 13.02 -9.80 13.92
N GLY A 57 12.19 -10.49 13.12
CA GLY A 57 11.84 -11.89 13.33
C GLY A 57 10.85 -12.20 14.47
N ILE A 58 10.48 -11.21 15.30
CA ILE A 58 9.49 -11.36 16.38
C ILE A 58 8.25 -10.52 16.06
N TYR A 59 7.08 -11.16 15.99
CA TYR A 59 5.81 -10.57 15.55
C TYR A 59 4.69 -10.70 16.61
N GLY A 60 5.05 -10.54 17.88
CA GLY A 60 4.08 -10.53 18.98
C GLY A 60 3.21 -9.27 19.03
N TYR A 61 2.46 -9.14 20.12
CA TYR A 61 1.61 -7.98 20.37
C TYR A 61 2.41 -6.68 20.28
N THR A 62 1.91 -5.73 19.49
CA THR A 62 2.53 -4.42 19.27
C THR A 62 1.61 -3.34 19.80
N GLU A 63 2.10 -2.50 20.69
CA GLU A 63 1.39 -1.34 21.20
C GLU A 63 1.61 -0.13 20.27
N VAL A 64 0.59 0.71 20.13
CA VAL A 64 0.70 1.96 19.36
C VAL A 64 1.53 2.96 20.15
N SER A 65 2.63 3.43 19.55
CA SER A 65 3.50 4.44 20.18
C SER A 65 2.91 5.86 20.11
N GLU A 66 3.22 6.72 21.08
CA GLU A 66 2.86 8.15 20.99
C GLU A 66 3.45 8.82 19.73
N ARG A 67 4.66 8.40 19.34
CA ARG A 67 5.30 8.84 18.09
C ARG A 67 4.41 8.60 16.86
N TYR A 68 3.68 7.49 16.80
CA TYR A 68 2.76 7.23 15.69
C TYR A 68 1.64 8.28 15.62
N LEU A 69 1.05 8.62 16.78
CA LEU A 69 0.01 9.64 16.87
C LEU A 69 0.54 11.03 16.50
N GLU A 70 1.74 11.39 16.99
CA GLU A 70 2.42 12.64 16.63
C GLU A 70 2.65 12.77 15.13
N GLN A 71 3.05 11.69 14.43
CA GLN A 71 3.25 11.73 12.98
C GLN A 71 1.95 12.03 12.22
N ILE A 72 0.81 11.49 12.68
CA ILE A 72 -0.49 11.76 12.07
C ILE A 72 -0.89 13.22 12.29
N ARG A 73 -0.84 13.71 13.53
CA ARG A 73 -1.14 15.13 13.85
C ARG A 73 -0.28 16.07 13.02
N SER A 74 1.01 15.79 12.97
CA SER A 74 1.98 16.58 12.22
C SER A 74 1.75 16.55 10.71
N TRP A 75 1.31 15.41 10.15
CA TRP A 75 0.91 15.32 8.74
C TRP A 75 -0.32 16.17 8.44
N MET A 76 -1.36 16.07 9.27
CA MET A 76 -2.60 16.83 9.10
C MET A 76 -2.36 18.34 9.19
N GLN A 77 -1.63 18.79 10.20
CA GLN A 77 -1.26 20.19 10.37
C GLN A 77 -0.48 20.74 9.17
N ARG A 78 0.56 20.01 8.69
CA ARG A 78 1.38 20.50 7.56
C ARG A 78 0.64 20.55 6.23
N ARG A 79 -0.31 19.64 6.00
CA ARG A 79 -0.96 19.46 4.70
C ARG A 79 -2.28 20.21 4.58
N TYR A 80 -2.96 20.39 5.71
CA TYR A 80 -4.34 20.88 5.73
C TYR A 80 -4.58 21.98 6.76
N ASP A 81 -3.55 22.41 7.50
CA ASP A 81 -3.67 23.36 8.62
C ASP A 81 -4.72 22.90 9.65
N TRP A 82 -4.86 21.57 9.78
CA TRP A 82 -5.83 20.96 10.68
C TRP A 82 -5.15 20.70 12.04
N PRO A 83 -5.55 21.41 13.11
CA PRO A 83 -4.97 21.28 14.46
C PRO A 83 -5.22 19.93 15.12
#